data_AF-A0ABD3MZ73-F1
#
_entry.id   AF-A0ABD3MZ73-F1
#
_cell.length_a   1.000
_cell.length_b   1.000
_cell.length_c   1.000
_cell.angle_alpha   90.00
_cell.angle_beta   90.00
_cell.angle_gamma   90.00
#
_symmetry.space_group_name_H-M   'P 1'
#
loop_
_entity.id
_entity.type
_entity.pdbx_description
1 polymer ?
#
loop_
_entity_poly.entity_id
_entity_poly.type
_entity_poly.pdbx_seq_one_letter_code
_entity_poly.pdbx_strand_id
1 'polypeptide(L)'
;MVLVDITTNSAIGKHDYRVVRPDARRLNLTNTRARSRYIAHLEAQMVIHWLPERLSACGQAITSFPTAASNKALMQKLDTQTEEMQRGSEARCRQLFSTAMPFSEPVRTYHYRRRAYQGLLNVLEKRTRNASNAYRDALHCGIPSPQLLDAAQCRDGVEACARHLQSLKRQLVGLQKVHLRDSYIRAQECRDEDKCKDILRIIGREEQKSMWRRINRVLDKPSLGAIPFVQRVENGVVVDITDTDEMNREIQSFTEKQFDLSMSAPITMSSLRAHLGFLSNTDFANSLLAGDAHIPWDIDDSRGFGSRIISPISGVVIDFLGEIYVDDTDLIVTHPDLDNPTAVLERLHSSAEAWTAALNSTGGAINPDKSRWILASYEWVNGIWHYGQQPAAAMTIPLPDGSRAPISNGDVTTAEKSLGVWSGIDGNDSKHIEENVTGKMTGGSTK
;
A
#
# COMPACT_ATOMS: atom_id res chain seq x y z
N MET A 1 -3.54 2.49 26.76
CA MET A 1 -4.46 2.86 25.67
C MET A 1 -3.94 4.10 24.98
N VAL A 2 -3.67 4.01 23.68
CA VAL A 2 -3.34 5.15 22.82
C VAL A 2 -4.56 5.49 21.98
N LEU A 3 -5.01 6.73 22.10
CA LEU A 3 -6.12 7.28 21.32
C LEU A 3 -5.53 8.10 20.17
N VAL A 4 -5.64 7.62 18.92
CA VAL A 4 -5.08 8.29 17.73
C VAL A 4 -6.19 8.81 16.84
N ASP A 5 -6.09 10.08 16.49
CA ASP A 5 -7.07 10.77 15.67
C ASP A 5 -6.42 11.31 14.39
N ILE A 6 -7.00 10.99 13.23
CA ILE A 6 -6.53 11.45 11.93
C ILE A 6 -7.72 11.95 11.09
N THR A 7 -7.66 13.17 10.55
CA THR A 7 -8.70 13.61 9.60
C THR A 7 -8.62 12.83 8.29
N THR A 8 -9.75 12.36 7.75
CA THR A 8 -9.78 11.52 6.53
C THR A 8 -9.23 12.26 5.31
N ASN A 9 -9.51 13.56 5.19
CA ASN A 9 -8.95 14.42 4.13
C ASN A 9 -7.43 14.48 4.18
N SER A 10 -6.82 14.38 5.37
CA SER A 10 -5.37 14.44 5.53
C SER A 10 -4.69 13.06 5.46
N ALA A 11 -5.34 11.99 5.91
CA ALA A 11 -4.84 10.63 5.73
C ALA A 11 -4.70 10.25 4.24
N ILE A 12 -5.65 10.72 3.42
CA ILE A 12 -5.89 10.15 2.09
C ILE A 12 -5.80 11.21 0.97
N GLY A 13 -6.00 12.50 1.26
CA GLY A 13 -6.22 13.53 0.25
C GLY A 13 -7.62 13.45 -0.36
N LYS A 14 -8.04 14.49 -1.10
CA LYS A 14 -9.32 14.46 -1.83
C LYS A 14 -9.37 13.29 -2.82
N HIS A 15 -10.47 12.54 -2.77
CA HIS A 15 -10.75 11.36 -3.60
C HIS A 15 -11.13 11.73 -5.04
N ASP A 16 -10.35 12.59 -5.69
CA ASP A 16 -10.69 13.06 -7.03
C ASP A 16 -10.13 12.14 -8.13
N TYR A 17 -9.22 11.20 -7.81
CA TYR A 17 -8.54 10.37 -8.81
C TYR A 17 -8.28 8.94 -8.33
N ARG A 18 -8.76 7.96 -9.11
CA ARG A 18 -8.33 6.57 -9.01
C ARG A 18 -6.82 6.48 -9.23
N VAL A 19 -6.06 6.06 -8.22
CA VAL A 19 -4.61 5.86 -8.34
C VAL A 19 -4.34 4.63 -9.22
N VAL A 20 -4.37 4.82 -10.53
CA VAL A 20 -3.94 3.84 -11.51
C VAL A 20 -2.41 3.86 -11.55
N ARG A 21 -1.76 2.71 -11.38
CA ARG A 21 -0.31 2.62 -11.62
C ARG A 21 -0.02 3.14 -13.03
N PRO A 22 0.87 4.13 -13.20
CA PRO A 22 1.24 4.57 -14.52
C PRO A 22 1.97 3.42 -15.22
N ASP A 23 1.35 2.89 -16.27
CA ASP A 23 2.04 1.99 -17.18
C ASP A 23 3.26 2.70 -17.78
N ALA A 24 4.29 1.92 -18.13
CA ALA A 24 5.47 2.48 -18.76
C ALA A 24 5.08 3.18 -20.07
N ARG A 25 5.04 4.51 -20.03
CA ARG A 25 4.61 5.34 -21.14
C ARG A 25 5.64 5.34 -22.26
N ARG A 26 5.17 5.24 -23.50
CA ARG A 26 6.03 5.34 -24.69
C ARG A 26 6.43 6.80 -24.91
N LEU A 27 5.61 7.76 -24.51
CA LEU A 27 6.01 9.16 -24.57
C LEU A 27 6.95 9.47 -23.40
N ASN A 28 8.15 9.97 -23.71
CA ASN A 28 9.05 10.60 -22.74
C ASN A 28 9.48 11.95 -23.28
N LEU A 29 9.19 13.02 -22.53
CA LEU A 29 9.45 14.40 -22.95
C LEU A 29 10.93 14.75 -23.04
N THR A 30 11.81 14.02 -22.33
CA THR A 30 13.27 14.18 -22.41
C THR A 30 13.85 13.53 -23.66
N ASN A 31 13.14 12.57 -24.27
CA ASN A 31 13.56 11.94 -25.51
C ASN A 31 13.04 12.74 -26.71
N THR A 32 13.89 13.62 -27.24
CA THR A 32 13.57 14.52 -28.36
C THR A 32 12.98 13.77 -29.55
N ARG A 33 13.55 12.60 -29.91
CA ARG A 33 13.07 11.82 -31.06
C ARG A 33 11.67 11.25 -30.85
N ALA A 34 11.38 10.74 -29.66
CA ALA A 34 10.05 10.22 -29.33
C ALA A 34 9.03 11.36 -29.28
N ARG A 35 9.39 12.51 -28.66
CA ARG A 35 8.54 13.70 -28.59
C ARG A 35 8.21 14.24 -29.98
N SER A 36 9.19 14.44 -30.85
CA SER A 36 8.95 14.95 -32.21
C SER A 36 8.07 14.01 -33.04
N ARG A 37 8.27 12.69 -32.93
CA ARG A 37 7.41 11.70 -33.61
C ARG A 37 5.98 11.69 -33.08
N TYR A 38 5.81 11.89 -31.78
CA TYR A 38 4.49 11.99 -31.16
C TYR A 38 3.75 13.21 -31.68
N ILE A 39 4.38 14.39 -31.63
CA ILE A 39 3.77 15.66 -32.08
C ILE A 39 3.39 15.56 -33.55
N ALA A 40 4.32 15.17 -34.42
CA ALA A 40 4.05 15.06 -35.85
C ALA A 40 2.90 14.09 -36.18
N HIS A 41 2.80 12.97 -35.45
CA HIS A 41 1.68 12.04 -35.64
C HIS A 41 0.37 12.62 -35.11
N LEU A 42 0.38 13.26 -33.95
CA LEU A 42 -0.81 13.86 -33.34
C LEU A 42 -1.38 14.98 -34.22
N GLU A 43 -0.53 15.90 -34.68
CA GLU A 43 -0.91 16.99 -35.58
C GLU A 43 -1.51 16.44 -36.89
N ALA A 44 -0.90 15.40 -37.47
CA ALA A 44 -1.44 14.75 -38.65
C ALA A 44 -2.85 14.15 -38.40
N GLN A 45 -3.08 13.52 -37.25
CA GLN A 45 -4.41 13.01 -36.88
C GLN A 45 -5.42 14.15 -36.68
N MET A 46 -5.01 15.25 -36.05
CA MET A 46 -5.88 16.42 -35.84
C MET A 46 -6.33 17.02 -37.18
N VAL A 47 -5.43 17.10 -38.17
CA VAL A 47 -5.75 17.56 -39.52
C VAL A 47 -6.68 16.58 -40.24
N ILE A 48 -6.37 15.28 -40.23
CA ILE A 48 -7.21 14.24 -40.89
C ILE A 48 -8.64 14.25 -40.35
N HIS A 49 -8.81 14.50 -39.05
CA HIS A 49 -10.11 14.49 -38.38
C HIS A 49 -10.77 15.86 -38.21
N TRP A 50 -10.19 16.91 -38.82
CA TRP A 50 -10.72 18.28 -38.81
C TRP A 50 -11.03 18.77 -37.39
N LEU A 51 -10.14 18.41 -36.45
CA LEU A 51 -10.37 18.65 -35.03
C LEU A 51 -10.45 20.14 -34.70
N PRO A 52 -9.56 21.02 -35.21
CA PRO A 52 -9.65 22.47 -34.96
C PRO A 52 -10.96 23.09 -35.44
N GLU A 53 -11.41 22.73 -36.65
CA GLU A 53 -12.64 23.25 -37.25
C GLU A 53 -13.86 22.80 -36.46
N ARG A 54 -13.91 21.53 -36.05
CA ARG A 54 -15.01 20.97 -35.25
C ARG A 54 -15.06 21.56 -33.84
N LEU A 55 -13.91 21.80 -33.21
CA LEU A 55 -13.83 22.51 -31.93
C LEU A 55 -14.31 23.96 -32.06
N SER A 56 -13.90 24.65 -33.12
CA SER A 56 -14.35 26.02 -33.41
C SER A 56 -15.86 26.10 -33.61
N ALA A 57 -16.43 25.18 -34.40
CA ALA A 57 -17.88 25.09 -34.61
C ALA A 57 -18.64 24.82 -33.30
N CYS A 58 -18.14 23.93 -32.44
CA CYS A 58 -18.70 23.72 -31.11
C CYS A 58 -18.62 24.98 -30.24
N GLY A 59 -17.49 25.68 -30.25
CA GLY A 59 -17.30 26.91 -29.50
C GLY A 59 -18.29 28.01 -29.92
N GLN A 60 -18.54 28.14 -31.22
CA GLN A 60 -19.53 29.09 -31.76
C GLN A 60 -20.97 28.72 -31.42
N ALA A 61 -21.28 27.41 -31.34
CA ALA A 61 -22.61 26.92 -31.00
C ALA A 61 -22.96 27.07 -29.50
N ILE A 62 -21.96 27.30 -28.64
CA ILE A 62 -22.15 27.51 -27.20
C ILE A 62 -22.29 29.01 -26.95
N THR A 63 -23.54 29.46 -26.80
CA THR A 63 -23.87 30.89 -26.62
C THR A 63 -24.10 31.30 -25.16
N SER A 64 -24.43 30.36 -24.27
CA SER A 64 -24.68 30.62 -22.86
C SER A 64 -24.44 29.39 -21.97
N PHE A 65 -24.36 29.61 -20.65
CA PHE A 65 -24.24 28.57 -19.65
C PHE A 65 -25.49 28.51 -18.75
N PRO A 66 -26.04 27.31 -18.45
CA PRO A 66 -25.63 25.99 -18.95
C PRO A 66 -25.97 25.78 -20.44
N THR A 67 -25.05 25.15 -21.17
CA THR A 67 -25.21 24.89 -22.62
C THR A 67 -26.21 23.77 -22.90
N ALA A 68 -26.76 23.73 -24.11
CA ALA A 68 -27.68 22.69 -24.56
C ALA A 68 -27.05 21.28 -24.43
N ALA A 69 -27.87 20.29 -24.06
CA ALA A 69 -27.43 18.90 -23.87
C ALA A 69 -26.76 18.30 -25.14
N SER A 70 -27.21 18.72 -26.32
CA SER A 70 -26.62 18.36 -27.62
C SER A 70 -25.17 18.84 -27.75
N ASN A 71 -24.88 20.08 -27.38
CA ASN A 71 -23.54 20.66 -27.42
C ASN A 71 -22.62 19.97 -26.41
N LYS A 72 -23.13 19.65 -25.22
CA LYS A 72 -22.38 18.88 -24.21
C LYS A 72 -21.99 17.50 -24.72
N ALA A 73 -22.92 16.76 -25.34
CA ALA A 73 -22.64 15.45 -25.92
C ALA A 73 -21.62 15.52 -27.07
N LEU A 74 -21.70 16.57 -27.91
CA LEU A 74 -20.74 16.79 -28.99
C LEU A 74 -19.33 17.09 -28.46
N MET A 75 -19.20 17.91 -27.42
CA MET A 75 -17.92 18.16 -26.75
C MET A 75 -17.34 16.90 -26.13
N GLN A 76 -18.13 16.10 -25.43
CA GLN A 76 -17.68 14.82 -24.86
C GLN A 76 -17.17 13.85 -25.94
N LYS A 77 -17.82 13.84 -27.11
CA LYS A 77 -17.38 13.04 -28.26
C LYS A 77 -16.05 13.53 -28.83
N LEU A 78 -15.84 14.85 -28.94
CA LEU A 78 -14.58 15.43 -29.38
C LEU A 78 -13.44 15.18 -28.40
N ASP A 79 -13.71 15.26 -27.10
CA ASP A 79 -12.76 14.97 -26.04
C ASP A 79 -12.31 13.50 -26.09
N THR A 80 -13.26 12.57 -26.17
CA THR A 80 -12.99 11.13 -26.36
C THR A 80 -12.10 10.88 -27.59
N GLN A 81 -12.43 11.51 -28.72
CA GLN A 81 -11.65 11.36 -29.95
C GLN A 81 -10.23 11.95 -29.80
N THR A 82 -10.08 13.03 -29.05
CA THR A 82 -8.78 13.64 -28.78
C THR A 82 -7.91 12.71 -27.94
N GLU A 83 -8.48 12.06 -26.91
CA GLU A 83 -7.77 11.03 -26.15
C GLU A 83 -7.31 9.87 -27.04
N GLU A 84 -8.18 9.38 -27.93
CA GLU A 84 -7.84 8.31 -28.87
C GLU A 84 -6.66 8.70 -29.77
N MET A 85 -6.65 9.91 -30.31
CA MET A 85 -5.54 10.44 -31.11
C MET A 85 -4.24 10.53 -30.29
N GLN A 86 -4.33 10.95 -29.03
CA GLN A 86 -3.17 11.01 -28.13
C GLN A 86 -2.62 9.61 -27.84
N ARG A 87 -3.48 8.64 -27.49
CA ARG A 87 -3.07 7.25 -27.23
C ARG A 87 -2.49 6.59 -28.48
N GLY A 88 -3.09 6.81 -29.64
CA GLY A 88 -2.57 6.31 -30.92
C GLY A 88 -1.21 6.91 -31.27
N SER A 89 -1.01 8.21 -31.04
CA SER A 89 0.27 8.88 -31.24
C SER A 89 1.34 8.39 -30.27
N GLU A 90 0.97 8.12 -29.02
CA GLU A 90 1.87 7.51 -28.05
C GLU A 90 2.27 6.08 -28.45
N ALA A 91 1.35 5.28 -28.97
CA ALA A 91 1.67 3.97 -29.50
C ALA A 91 2.67 4.02 -30.67
N ARG A 92 2.66 5.07 -31.49
CA ARG A 92 3.50 5.21 -32.69
C ARG A 92 4.83 5.94 -32.46
N CYS A 93 5.01 6.60 -31.31
CA CYS A 93 6.17 7.47 -31.08
C CYS A 93 7.49 6.70 -30.89
N ARG A 94 7.45 5.53 -30.22
CA ARG A 94 8.58 4.61 -30.10
C ARG A 94 8.13 3.17 -29.80
N GLN A 95 9.03 2.22 -30.04
CA GLN A 95 8.87 0.84 -29.57
C GLN A 95 9.63 0.68 -28.24
N LEU A 96 8.99 0.02 -27.27
CA LEU A 96 9.64 -0.44 -26.05
C LEU A 96 9.94 -1.92 -26.23
N PHE A 97 11.21 -2.29 -26.09
CA PHE A 97 11.63 -3.69 -26.08
C PHE A 97 11.71 -4.14 -24.62
N SER A 98 10.88 -5.12 -24.26
CA SER A 98 10.98 -5.80 -22.97
C SER A 98 11.77 -7.09 -23.17
N THR A 99 12.82 -7.30 -22.38
CA THR A 99 13.54 -8.56 -22.33
C THR A 99 12.95 -9.45 -21.25
N ALA A 100 12.88 -10.76 -21.51
CA ALA A 100 12.39 -11.75 -20.55
C ALA A 100 13.28 -11.90 -19.29
N MET A 101 14.47 -11.31 -19.31
CA MET A 101 15.43 -11.34 -18.20
C MET A 101 15.74 -9.92 -17.72
N PRO A 102 15.92 -9.74 -16.40
CA PRO A 102 16.36 -8.47 -15.84
C PRO A 102 17.74 -8.07 -16.37
N PHE A 103 18.00 -6.77 -16.39
CA PHE A 103 19.25 -6.23 -16.89
C PHE A 103 20.40 -6.57 -15.95
N SER A 104 21.47 -7.16 -16.51
CA SER A 104 22.77 -7.28 -15.89
C SER A 104 23.84 -7.28 -16.98
N GLU A 105 25.08 -6.93 -16.64
CA GLU A 105 26.15 -6.81 -17.62
C GLU A 105 26.40 -8.12 -18.41
N PRO A 106 26.45 -9.31 -17.76
CA PRO A 106 26.60 -10.56 -18.51
C PRO A 106 25.41 -10.86 -19.42
N VAL A 107 24.18 -10.63 -18.95
CA VAL A 107 22.97 -10.84 -19.77
C VAL A 107 22.96 -9.91 -20.98
N ARG A 108 23.34 -8.63 -20.78
CA ARG A 108 23.47 -7.63 -21.84
C ARG A 108 24.44 -8.09 -22.92
N THR A 109 25.62 -8.53 -22.52
CA THR A 109 26.68 -8.98 -23.44
C THR A 109 26.20 -10.11 -24.35
N TYR A 110 25.68 -11.20 -23.78
CA TYR A 110 25.23 -12.33 -24.58
C TYR A 110 23.95 -12.03 -25.36
N HIS A 111 23.07 -11.15 -24.86
CA HIS A 111 21.87 -10.73 -25.59
C HIS A 111 22.23 -9.95 -26.86
N TYR A 112 23.11 -8.96 -26.77
CA TYR A 112 23.56 -8.20 -27.93
C TYR A 112 24.41 -9.05 -28.87
N ARG A 113 25.28 -9.91 -28.36
CA ARG A 113 26.08 -10.84 -29.18
C ARG A 113 25.20 -11.81 -29.97
N ARG A 114 24.14 -12.36 -29.36
CA ARG A 114 23.13 -13.19 -30.06
C ARG A 114 22.47 -12.40 -31.19
N ARG A 115 22.05 -11.15 -30.91
CA ARG A 115 21.42 -10.27 -31.90
C ARG A 115 22.38 -9.92 -33.05
N ALA A 116 23.67 -9.75 -32.76
CA ALA A 116 24.69 -9.52 -33.78
C ALA A 116 24.84 -10.72 -34.72
N TYR A 117 24.91 -11.96 -34.20
CA TYR A 117 24.91 -13.16 -35.05
C TYR A 117 23.64 -13.29 -35.89
N GLN A 118 22.46 -12.97 -35.34
CA GLN A 118 21.22 -12.90 -36.12
C GLN A 118 21.27 -11.83 -37.22
N GLY A 119 21.89 -10.67 -36.93
CA GLY A 119 22.15 -9.62 -37.91
C GLY A 119 23.04 -10.10 -39.06
N LEU A 120 24.10 -10.85 -38.76
CA LEU A 120 24.99 -11.45 -39.76
C LEU A 120 24.27 -12.50 -40.62
N LEU A 121 23.43 -13.35 -40.02
CA LEU A 121 22.56 -14.28 -40.78
C LEU A 121 21.68 -13.53 -41.78
N ASN A 122 21.04 -12.44 -41.36
CA ASN A 122 20.22 -11.64 -42.25
C ASN A 122 21.04 -10.99 -43.39
N VAL A 123 22.32 -10.68 -43.18
CA VAL A 123 23.23 -10.21 -44.24
C VAL A 123 23.52 -11.32 -45.24
N LEU A 124 23.87 -12.53 -44.76
CA LEU A 124 24.14 -13.70 -45.59
C LEU A 124 22.91 -14.12 -46.41
N GLU A 125 21.72 -14.02 -45.82
CA GLU A 125 20.43 -14.29 -46.48
C GLU A 125 19.93 -13.13 -47.37
N LYS A 126 20.70 -12.04 -47.51
CA LYS A 126 20.35 -10.83 -48.27
C LYS A 126 19.04 -10.17 -47.84
N ARG A 127 18.64 -10.32 -46.58
CA ARG A 127 17.45 -9.71 -45.96
C ARG A 127 17.72 -8.34 -45.35
N THR A 128 18.99 -7.98 -45.16
CA THR A 128 19.39 -6.73 -44.50
C THR A 128 19.52 -5.56 -45.48
N ARG A 129 18.92 -4.42 -45.16
CA ARG A 129 19.06 -3.16 -45.94
C ARG A 129 20.43 -2.48 -45.81
N ASN A 130 21.13 -2.67 -44.69
CA ASN A 130 22.43 -2.06 -44.41
C ASN A 130 23.39 -3.05 -43.74
N ALA A 131 24.26 -3.69 -44.53
CA ALA A 131 25.19 -4.70 -44.06
C ALA A 131 26.32 -4.13 -43.17
N SER A 132 26.77 -2.90 -43.45
CA SER A 132 27.84 -2.24 -42.69
C SER A 132 27.47 -2.05 -41.21
N ASN A 133 26.21 -1.77 -40.92
CA ASN A 133 25.73 -1.68 -39.53
C ASN A 133 25.80 -3.03 -38.81
N ALA A 134 25.41 -4.12 -39.48
CA ALA A 134 25.48 -5.46 -38.89
C ALA A 134 26.93 -5.88 -38.58
N TYR A 135 27.88 -5.57 -39.46
CA TYR A 135 29.31 -5.82 -39.19
C TYR A 135 29.85 -4.97 -38.03
N ARG A 136 29.47 -3.69 -37.96
CA ARG A 136 29.88 -2.80 -36.86
C ARG A 136 29.32 -3.29 -35.52
N ASP A 137 28.06 -3.68 -35.49
CA ASP A 137 27.41 -4.23 -34.30
C ASP A 137 28.09 -5.52 -33.85
N ALA A 138 28.48 -6.39 -34.80
CA ALA A 138 29.21 -7.63 -34.51
C ALA A 138 30.60 -7.37 -33.90
N LEU A 139 31.36 -6.42 -34.44
CA LEU A 139 32.66 -6.02 -33.87
C LEU A 139 32.49 -5.45 -32.46
N HIS A 140 31.50 -4.57 -32.24
CA HIS A 140 31.21 -4.01 -30.93
C HIS A 140 30.80 -5.10 -29.90
N CYS A 141 30.19 -6.20 -30.36
CA CYS A 141 29.84 -7.35 -29.53
C CYS A 141 30.99 -8.36 -29.35
N GLY A 142 32.21 -8.03 -29.79
CA GLY A 142 33.40 -8.88 -29.63
C GLY A 142 33.39 -10.12 -30.53
N ILE A 143 32.75 -10.06 -31.71
CA ILE A 143 32.82 -11.11 -32.72
C ILE A 143 33.98 -10.79 -33.66
N PRO A 144 35.08 -11.56 -33.64
CA PRO A 144 36.23 -11.30 -34.51
C PRO A 144 35.89 -11.63 -35.96
N SER A 145 36.42 -10.84 -36.90
CA SER A 145 36.34 -11.07 -38.34
C SER A 145 34.94 -11.48 -38.86
N PRO A 146 33.87 -10.68 -38.58
CA PRO A 146 32.50 -11.09 -38.85
C PRO A 146 32.16 -11.27 -40.34
N GLN A 147 33.01 -10.78 -41.23
CA GLN A 147 32.89 -10.93 -42.69
C GLN A 147 33.28 -12.34 -43.19
N LEU A 148 34.07 -13.08 -42.40
CA LEU A 148 34.54 -14.42 -42.74
C LEU A 148 33.61 -15.52 -42.24
N LEU A 149 32.58 -15.16 -41.45
CA LEU A 149 31.67 -16.14 -40.85
C LEU A 149 30.66 -16.64 -41.87
N ASP A 150 30.50 -17.97 -41.93
CA ASP A 150 29.46 -18.59 -42.73
C ASP A 150 28.12 -18.66 -41.96
N ALA A 151 27.05 -19.10 -42.65
CA ALA A 151 25.72 -19.17 -42.05
C ALA A 151 25.61 -20.24 -40.97
N ALA A 152 26.41 -21.31 -41.01
CA ALA A 152 26.40 -22.36 -40.00
C ALA A 152 27.05 -21.85 -38.71
N GLN A 153 28.23 -21.26 -38.80
CA GLN A 153 28.95 -20.62 -37.71
C GLN A 153 28.11 -19.50 -37.05
N CYS A 154 27.38 -18.70 -37.84
CA CYS A 154 26.47 -17.71 -37.26
C CYS A 154 25.31 -18.37 -36.49
N ARG A 155 24.73 -19.46 -37.01
CA ARG A 155 23.67 -20.22 -36.31
C ARG A 155 24.18 -20.84 -35.01
N ASP A 156 25.37 -21.44 -35.05
CA ASP A 156 26.03 -21.99 -33.87
C ASP A 156 26.31 -20.90 -32.82
N GLY A 157 26.73 -19.72 -33.26
CA GLY A 157 26.91 -18.55 -32.41
C GLY A 157 25.61 -18.08 -31.74
N VAL A 158 24.49 -18.08 -32.47
CA VAL A 158 23.15 -17.80 -31.90
C VAL A 158 22.80 -18.83 -30.84
N GLU A 159 22.99 -20.12 -31.13
CA GLU A 159 22.65 -21.21 -30.22
C GLU A 159 23.53 -21.21 -28.96
N ALA A 160 24.84 -21.02 -29.12
CA ALA A 160 25.77 -20.89 -28.00
C ALA A 160 25.38 -19.73 -27.08
N CYS A 161 25.05 -18.56 -27.64
CA CYS A 161 24.57 -17.43 -26.84
C CYS A 161 23.24 -17.74 -26.16
N ALA A 162 22.32 -18.47 -26.81
CA ALA A 162 21.06 -18.88 -26.20
C ALA A 162 21.27 -19.84 -25.02
N ARG A 163 22.16 -20.83 -25.15
CA ARG A 163 22.53 -21.74 -24.05
C ARG A 163 23.18 -20.99 -22.89
N HIS A 164 24.06 -20.02 -23.16
CA HIS A 164 24.63 -19.16 -22.12
C HIS A 164 23.57 -18.31 -21.40
N LEU A 165 22.66 -17.67 -22.14
CA LEU A 165 21.56 -16.93 -21.52
C LEU A 165 20.68 -17.83 -20.65
N GLN A 166 20.47 -19.08 -21.07
CA GLN A 166 19.72 -20.07 -20.30
C GLN A 166 20.47 -20.51 -19.02
N SER A 167 21.80 -20.64 -19.05
CA SER A 167 22.58 -20.97 -17.84
C SER A 167 22.55 -19.83 -16.82
N LEU A 168 22.64 -18.57 -17.29
CA LEU A 168 22.54 -17.37 -16.45
C LEU A 168 21.17 -17.25 -15.77
N LYS A 169 20.12 -17.88 -16.32
CA LYS A 169 18.75 -17.82 -15.79
C LYS A 169 18.65 -18.20 -14.30
N ARG A 170 19.46 -19.18 -13.86
CA ARG A 170 19.48 -19.64 -12.45
C ARG A 170 20.10 -18.61 -11.49
N GLN A 171 20.97 -17.74 -11.99
CA GLN A 171 21.73 -16.76 -11.21
C GLN A 171 21.23 -15.32 -11.38
N LEU A 172 20.13 -15.10 -12.11
CA LEU A 172 19.64 -13.76 -12.50
C LEU A 172 19.50 -12.80 -11.34
N VAL A 173 18.94 -13.25 -10.22
CA VAL A 173 18.74 -12.41 -9.02
C VAL A 173 20.08 -11.95 -8.45
N GLY A 174 21.07 -12.84 -8.37
CA GLY A 174 22.41 -12.51 -7.90
C GLY A 174 23.12 -11.54 -8.85
N LEU A 175 23.09 -11.81 -10.15
CA LEU A 175 23.72 -10.97 -11.18
C LEU A 175 23.14 -9.56 -11.22
N GLN A 176 21.82 -9.43 -11.03
CA GLN A 176 21.16 -8.13 -10.97
C GLN A 176 21.60 -7.34 -9.73
N LYS A 177 21.67 -7.98 -8.55
CA LYS A 177 22.16 -7.34 -7.33
C LYS A 177 23.61 -6.86 -7.47
N VAL A 178 24.49 -7.68 -8.03
CA VAL A 178 25.88 -7.31 -8.31
C VAL A 178 25.92 -6.13 -9.28
N HIS A 179 25.15 -6.17 -10.36
CA HIS A 179 25.11 -5.08 -11.33
C HIS A 179 24.65 -3.75 -10.74
N LEU A 180 23.61 -3.75 -9.90
CA LEU A 180 23.13 -2.56 -9.21
C LEU A 180 24.17 -2.02 -8.23
N ARG A 181 24.84 -2.91 -7.47
CA ARG A 181 25.95 -2.54 -6.58
C ARG A 181 27.10 -1.89 -7.35
N ASP A 182 27.56 -2.50 -8.43
CA ASP A 182 28.68 -1.98 -9.22
C ASP A 182 28.31 -0.65 -9.89
N SER A 183 27.04 -0.49 -10.29
CA SER A 183 26.54 0.76 -10.87
C SER A 183 26.47 1.87 -9.82
N TYR A 184 26.11 1.53 -8.58
CA TYR A 184 26.14 2.46 -7.46
C TYR A 184 27.58 2.91 -7.16
N ILE A 185 28.53 1.98 -7.10
CA ILE A 185 29.95 2.29 -6.88
C ILE A 185 30.48 3.23 -7.97
N ARG A 186 30.21 2.92 -9.25
CA ARG A 186 30.59 3.80 -10.36
C ARG A 186 29.96 5.20 -10.27
N ALA A 187 28.67 5.29 -9.91
CA ALA A 187 28.00 6.57 -9.75
C ALA A 187 28.61 7.38 -8.59
N GLN A 188 29.00 6.71 -7.51
CA GLN A 188 29.68 7.31 -6.35
C GLN A 188 31.08 7.81 -6.73
N GLU A 189 31.86 7.02 -7.46
CA GLU A 189 33.18 7.41 -7.98
C GLU A 189 33.09 8.62 -8.94
N CYS A 190 32.04 8.67 -9.77
CA CYS A 190 31.77 9.79 -10.67
C CYS A 190 31.12 11.01 -9.97
N ARG A 191 30.84 10.95 -8.65
CA ARG A 191 30.14 11.98 -7.88
C ARG A 191 28.79 12.40 -8.49
N ASP A 192 28.07 11.46 -9.08
CA ASP A 192 26.75 11.68 -9.67
C ASP A 192 25.66 11.33 -8.65
N GLU A 193 25.30 12.30 -7.81
CA GLU A 193 24.36 12.10 -6.68
C GLU A 193 22.97 11.68 -7.12
N ASP A 194 22.48 12.19 -8.26
CA ASP A 194 21.16 11.86 -8.79
C ASP A 194 21.09 10.40 -9.22
N LYS A 195 22.13 9.91 -9.91
CA LYS A 195 22.22 8.48 -10.25
C LYS A 195 22.31 7.59 -9.01
N CYS A 196 23.04 8.00 -7.97
CA CYS A 196 23.11 7.25 -6.72
C CYS A 196 21.72 7.11 -6.08
N LYS A 197 20.97 8.21 -5.96
CA LYS A 197 19.59 8.22 -5.42
C LYS A 197 18.65 7.34 -6.25
N ASP A 198 18.73 7.44 -7.58
CA ASP A 198 17.93 6.63 -8.48
C ASP A 198 18.21 5.13 -8.35
N ILE A 199 19.49 4.74 -8.22
CA ILE A 199 19.89 3.33 -8.04
C ILE A 199 19.40 2.80 -6.69
N LEU A 200 19.57 3.55 -5.60
CA LEU A 200 19.05 3.16 -4.27
C LEU A 200 17.53 2.99 -4.29
N ARG A 201 16.80 3.87 -4.97
CA ARG A 201 15.36 3.76 -5.16
C ARG A 201 14.97 2.49 -5.93
N ILE A 202 15.75 2.09 -6.93
CA ILE A 202 15.53 0.83 -7.66
C ILE A 202 15.74 -0.36 -6.73
N ILE A 203 16.83 -0.39 -5.96
CA ILE A 203 17.15 -1.46 -5.00
C ILE A 203 16.01 -1.63 -4.01
N GLY A 204 15.59 -0.55 -3.33
CA GLY A 204 14.50 -0.61 -2.35
C GLY A 204 13.18 -1.10 -2.96
N ARG A 205 12.85 -0.67 -4.18
CA ARG A 205 11.64 -1.17 -4.89
C ARG A 205 11.70 -2.68 -5.19
N GLU A 206 12.86 -3.22 -5.53
CA GLU A 206 13.00 -4.65 -5.81
C GLU A 206 12.91 -5.50 -4.55
N GLU A 207 13.52 -5.03 -3.45
CA GLU A 207 13.45 -5.68 -2.13
C GLU A 207 12.01 -5.72 -1.63
N GLN A 208 11.29 -4.60 -1.70
CA GLN A 208 9.87 -4.52 -1.35
C GLN A 208 9.03 -5.50 -2.17
N LYS A 209 9.21 -5.54 -3.50
CA LYS A 209 8.50 -6.52 -4.34
C LYS A 209 8.82 -7.98 -4.00
N SER A 210 10.05 -8.27 -3.57
CA SER A 210 10.48 -9.61 -3.19
C SER A 210 9.85 -10.01 -1.85
N MET A 211 9.84 -9.09 -0.89
CA MET A 211 9.18 -9.24 0.41
C MET A 211 7.69 -9.51 0.25
N TRP A 212 6.96 -8.65 -0.46
CA TRP A 212 5.52 -8.81 -0.71
C TRP A 212 5.18 -10.11 -1.45
N ARG A 213 6.01 -10.55 -2.41
CA ARG A 213 5.84 -11.85 -3.08
C ARG A 213 6.02 -13.02 -2.12
N ARG A 214 6.92 -12.92 -1.14
CA ARG A 214 7.13 -13.95 -0.12
C ARG A 214 5.95 -13.98 0.85
N ILE A 215 5.51 -12.82 1.33
CA ILE A 215 4.32 -12.66 2.18
C ILE A 215 3.11 -13.30 1.51
N ASN A 216 2.82 -12.92 0.26
CA ASN A 216 1.68 -13.46 -0.49
C ASN A 216 1.80 -14.95 -0.85
N ARG A 217 2.99 -15.54 -0.77
CA ARG A 217 3.22 -16.97 -1.03
C ARG A 217 3.08 -17.82 0.24
N VAL A 218 3.36 -17.23 1.40
CA VAL A 218 3.27 -17.92 2.70
C VAL A 218 1.87 -17.78 3.29
N LEU A 219 1.17 -16.69 2.97
CA LEU A 219 -0.21 -16.49 3.36
C LEU A 219 -1.15 -17.22 2.37
N ASP A 220 -1.51 -18.47 2.67
CA ASP A 220 -2.80 -19.03 2.26
C ASP A 220 -3.90 -18.50 3.21
N LYS A 221 -5.19 -18.55 2.79
CA LYS A 221 -6.33 -18.14 3.63
C LYS A 221 -6.21 -18.84 5.01
N PRO A 222 -6.29 -18.11 6.13
CA PRO A 222 -5.93 -18.66 7.43
C PRO A 222 -6.84 -19.82 7.82
N SER A 223 -6.26 -21.01 8.00
CA SER A 223 -6.88 -22.11 8.75
C SER A 223 -6.15 -22.26 10.08
N LEU A 224 -6.80 -21.87 11.17
CA LEU A 224 -6.30 -22.05 12.53
C LEU A 224 -6.34 -23.55 12.87
N GLY A 225 -5.22 -24.10 13.36
CA GLY A 225 -5.14 -25.49 13.85
C GLY A 225 -5.82 -25.70 15.20
N ALA A 226 -5.92 -26.96 15.65
CA ALA A 226 -6.56 -27.33 16.91
C ALA A 226 -5.74 -26.89 18.15
N ILE A 227 -6.44 -26.55 19.23
CA ILE A 227 -5.88 -26.03 20.49
C ILE A 227 -5.21 -27.19 21.28
N PRO A 228 -3.94 -27.04 21.72
CA PRO A 228 -3.17 -28.15 22.30
C PRO A 228 -3.34 -28.38 23.82
N PHE A 229 -3.81 -27.41 24.62
CA PHE A 229 -4.07 -27.54 26.07
C PHE A 229 -4.90 -26.35 26.62
N VAL A 230 -5.46 -26.47 27.82
CA VAL A 230 -6.21 -25.43 28.56
C VAL A 230 -5.62 -25.26 29.96
N GLN A 231 -5.52 -24.03 30.49
CA GLN A 231 -4.95 -23.77 31.82
C GLN A 231 -6.04 -23.45 32.84
N ARG A 232 -5.98 -24.08 34.03
CA ARG A 232 -6.87 -23.81 35.18
C ARG A 232 -6.05 -23.30 36.37
N VAL A 233 -6.54 -22.30 37.09
CA VAL A 233 -5.92 -21.84 38.36
C VAL A 233 -6.62 -22.50 39.54
N GLU A 234 -5.93 -23.37 40.26
CA GLU A 234 -6.39 -23.96 41.52
C GLU A 234 -5.51 -23.50 42.67
N ASN A 235 -6.12 -22.89 43.70
CA ASN A 235 -5.41 -22.40 44.90
C ASN A 235 -4.19 -21.50 44.62
N GLY A 236 -4.25 -20.71 43.54
CA GLY A 236 -3.19 -19.78 43.14
C GLY A 236 -2.07 -20.39 42.30
N VAL A 237 -2.18 -21.66 41.89
CA VAL A 237 -1.22 -22.34 41.01
C VAL A 237 -1.89 -22.66 39.66
N VAL A 238 -1.19 -22.34 38.55
CA VAL A 238 -1.65 -22.63 37.18
C VAL A 238 -1.35 -24.09 36.86
N VAL A 239 -2.37 -24.84 36.45
CA VAL A 239 -2.29 -26.25 36.07
C VAL A 239 -2.69 -26.40 34.60
N ASP A 240 -1.83 -27.07 33.81
CA ASP A 240 -2.06 -27.34 32.39
C ASP A 240 -2.86 -28.63 32.22
N ILE A 241 -4.03 -28.51 31.60
CA ILE A 241 -4.93 -29.62 31.26
C ILE A 241 -4.73 -29.95 29.80
N THR A 242 -4.23 -31.16 29.56
CA THR A 242 -3.86 -31.67 28.23
C THR A 242 -4.79 -32.79 27.76
N ASP A 243 -5.62 -33.33 28.66
CA ASP A 243 -6.62 -34.34 28.34
C ASP A 243 -7.86 -33.71 27.68
N THR A 244 -8.34 -34.30 26.60
CA THR A 244 -9.37 -33.70 25.73
C THR A 244 -10.72 -33.59 26.44
N ASP A 245 -11.12 -34.58 27.23
CA ASP A 245 -12.42 -34.56 27.91
C ASP A 245 -12.41 -33.58 29.08
N GLU A 246 -11.27 -33.46 29.76
CA GLU A 246 -11.09 -32.50 30.85
C GLU A 246 -10.95 -31.06 30.34
N MET A 247 -10.23 -30.85 29.23
CA MET A 247 -10.20 -29.58 28.50
C MET A 247 -11.61 -29.13 28.12
N ASN A 248 -12.43 -30.03 27.57
CA ASN A 248 -13.80 -29.70 27.16
C ASN A 248 -14.68 -29.30 28.35
N ARG A 249 -14.56 -29.98 29.49
CA ARG A 249 -15.31 -29.62 30.71
C ARG A 249 -14.87 -28.29 31.28
N GLU A 250 -13.57 -27.99 31.23
CA GLU A 250 -13.09 -26.70 31.70
C GLU A 250 -13.45 -25.55 30.80
N ILE A 251 -13.34 -25.76 29.49
CA ILE A 251 -13.85 -24.81 28.52
C ILE A 251 -15.35 -24.59 28.79
N GLN A 252 -16.15 -25.63 28.99
CA GLN A 252 -17.58 -25.49 29.29
C GLN A 252 -17.83 -24.72 30.59
N SER A 253 -17.22 -25.12 31.70
CA SER A 253 -17.38 -24.48 33.02
C SER A 253 -16.95 -23.01 33.02
N PHE A 254 -15.81 -22.71 32.38
CA PHE A 254 -15.35 -21.34 32.22
C PHE A 254 -16.28 -20.55 31.29
N THR A 255 -16.71 -21.17 30.19
CA THR A 255 -17.63 -20.55 29.23
C THR A 255 -18.98 -20.29 29.87
N GLU A 256 -19.53 -21.17 30.71
CA GLU A 256 -20.78 -20.95 31.44
C GLU A 256 -20.68 -19.75 32.39
N LYS A 257 -19.59 -19.64 33.16
CA LYS A 257 -19.36 -18.48 34.05
C LYS A 257 -19.22 -17.18 33.27
N GLN A 258 -18.48 -17.19 32.17
CA GLN A 258 -18.34 -16.04 31.28
C GLN A 258 -19.66 -15.70 30.58
N PHE A 259 -20.45 -16.72 30.24
CA PHE A 259 -21.75 -16.59 29.61
C PHE A 259 -22.73 -15.88 30.55
N ASP A 260 -22.83 -16.31 31.81
CA ASP A 260 -23.68 -15.66 32.81
C ASP A 260 -23.26 -14.19 33.06
N LEU A 261 -21.96 -13.92 33.10
CA LEU A 261 -21.44 -12.55 33.23
C LEU A 261 -21.80 -11.70 32.00
N SER A 262 -21.67 -12.24 30.78
CA SER A 262 -22.08 -11.58 29.54
C SER A 262 -23.59 -11.33 29.45
N MET A 263 -24.41 -12.20 30.05
CA MET A 263 -25.87 -12.05 30.08
C MET A 263 -26.36 -10.89 30.97
N SER A 264 -25.50 -10.37 31.85
CA SER A 264 -25.77 -9.21 32.69
C SER A 264 -25.38 -7.86 32.05
N ALA A 265 -24.74 -7.88 30.87
CA ALA A 265 -24.29 -6.69 30.19
C ALA A 265 -25.47 -5.87 29.60
N PRO A 266 -25.39 -4.53 29.55
CA PRO A 266 -26.45 -3.68 29.00
C PRO A 266 -26.84 -4.00 27.55
N ILE A 267 -25.88 -4.44 26.73
CA ILE A 267 -26.13 -4.85 25.34
C ILE A 267 -27.06 -6.07 25.24
N THR A 268 -27.11 -6.91 26.28
CA THR A 268 -27.94 -8.11 26.32
C THR A 268 -29.40 -7.80 26.68
N MET A 269 -29.67 -6.56 27.10
CA MET A 269 -31.00 -5.99 27.35
C MET A 269 -31.55 -5.16 26.17
N SER A 270 -30.80 -5.06 25.07
CA SER A 270 -31.15 -4.27 23.88
C SER A 270 -32.00 -5.03 22.86
N SER A 271 -32.64 -4.33 21.91
CA SER A 271 -33.40 -4.99 20.85
C SER A 271 -32.51 -5.78 19.88
N LEU A 272 -31.21 -5.51 19.76
CA LEU A 272 -30.31 -6.32 18.91
C LEU A 272 -30.16 -7.73 19.43
N ARG A 273 -30.20 -7.93 20.76
CA ARG A 273 -30.19 -9.28 21.32
C ARG A 273 -31.41 -10.08 20.85
N ALA A 274 -32.57 -9.42 20.74
CA ALA A 274 -33.78 -10.03 20.21
C ALA A 274 -33.69 -10.29 18.69
N HIS A 275 -33.08 -9.38 17.92
CA HIS A 275 -32.94 -9.51 16.47
C HIS A 275 -31.86 -10.51 16.03
N LEU A 276 -30.70 -10.53 16.67
CA LEU A 276 -29.64 -11.53 16.44
C LEU A 276 -30.04 -12.91 16.99
N GLY A 277 -30.87 -12.94 18.03
CA GLY A 277 -31.17 -14.17 18.75
C GLY A 277 -29.97 -14.68 19.55
N PHE A 278 -30.15 -15.80 20.24
CA PHE A 278 -29.15 -16.31 21.17
C PHE A 278 -27.81 -16.66 20.48
N LEU A 279 -27.92 -17.34 19.34
CA LEU A 279 -26.81 -17.90 18.58
C LEU A 279 -26.39 -17.02 17.39
N SER A 280 -26.97 -15.82 17.22
CA SER A 280 -26.71 -14.97 16.05
C SER A 280 -26.92 -15.71 14.72
N ASN A 281 -27.90 -16.63 14.69
CA ASN A 281 -28.21 -17.46 13.52
C ASN A 281 -29.57 -17.10 12.89
N THR A 282 -30.07 -15.90 13.20
CA THR A 282 -31.28 -15.36 12.60
C THR A 282 -31.00 -14.83 11.20
N ASP A 283 -32.05 -14.70 10.39
CA ASP A 283 -31.95 -14.07 9.07
C ASP A 283 -31.41 -12.63 9.18
N PHE A 284 -31.70 -11.96 10.30
CA PHE A 284 -31.13 -10.66 10.62
C PHE A 284 -29.61 -10.71 10.83
N ALA A 285 -29.08 -11.70 11.56
CA ALA A 285 -27.64 -11.84 11.77
C ALA A 285 -26.89 -12.16 10.47
N ASN A 286 -27.45 -13.03 9.62
CA ASN A 286 -26.90 -13.31 8.29
C ASN A 286 -26.92 -12.06 7.39
N SER A 287 -28.02 -11.30 7.43
CA SER A 287 -28.15 -10.05 6.69
C SER A 287 -27.21 -8.96 7.24
N LEU A 288 -26.97 -8.92 8.55
CA LEU A 288 -26.03 -8.00 9.19
C LEU A 288 -24.59 -8.32 8.77
N LEU A 289 -24.20 -9.60 8.76
CA LEU A 289 -22.89 -10.05 8.30
C LEU A 289 -22.66 -9.84 6.80
N ALA A 290 -23.74 -9.90 6.00
CA ALA A 290 -23.71 -9.58 4.58
C ALA A 290 -23.67 -8.06 4.30
N GLY A 291 -23.91 -7.22 5.32
CA GLY A 291 -23.98 -5.76 5.20
C GLY A 291 -25.36 -5.22 4.75
N ASP A 292 -26.37 -6.08 4.70
CA ASP A 292 -27.71 -5.79 4.18
C ASP A 292 -28.73 -5.42 5.28
N ALA A 293 -28.40 -5.59 6.57
CA ALA A 293 -29.26 -5.23 7.69
C ALA A 293 -28.79 -3.97 8.43
N HIS A 294 -29.74 -3.14 8.83
CA HIS A 294 -29.49 -1.95 9.64
C HIS A 294 -29.51 -2.32 11.14
N ILE A 295 -28.50 -1.88 11.89
CA ILE A 295 -28.43 -2.09 13.34
C ILE A 295 -29.58 -1.31 14.02
N PRO A 296 -30.33 -1.91 14.96
CA PRO A 296 -31.46 -1.25 15.61
C PRO A 296 -31.04 0.02 16.35
N TRP A 297 -31.93 1.01 16.34
CA TRP A 297 -31.66 2.38 16.83
C TRP A 297 -31.39 2.48 18.34
N ASP A 298 -31.80 1.47 19.12
CA ASP A 298 -31.63 1.37 20.57
C ASP A 298 -30.32 0.64 20.98
N ILE A 299 -29.56 0.17 19.99
CA ILE A 299 -28.13 -0.12 20.13
C ILE A 299 -27.38 1.17 19.91
N ASP A 300 -26.35 1.39 20.72
CA ASP A 300 -25.51 2.58 20.67
C ASP A 300 -24.61 2.65 19.42
N ASP A 301 -25.04 2.07 18.30
CA ASP A 301 -24.49 2.31 16.97
C ASP A 301 -25.19 3.49 16.26
N SER A 302 -26.21 4.08 16.88
CA SER A 302 -26.69 5.42 16.52
C SER A 302 -25.71 6.54 16.89
N ARG A 303 -24.59 6.23 17.57
CA ARG A 303 -23.54 7.20 17.89
C ARG A 303 -22.33 7.19 16.96
N GLY A 304 -22.14 6.16 16.12
CA GLY A 304 -21.05 6.12 15.14
C GLY A 304 -19.64 6.10 15.76
N PHE A 305 -19.43 5.28 16.79
CA PHE A 305 -18.12 5.12 17.42
C PHE A 305 -17.28 4.08 16.69
N GLY A 306 -16.12 4.49 16.20
CA GLY A 306 -15.22 3.68 15.39
C GLY A 306 -14.60 4.50 14.27
N SER A 307 -13.61 3.92 13.61
CA SER A 307 -12.98 4.49 12.43
C SER A 307 -13.60 3.96 11.15
N ARG A 308 -13.96 4.87 10.25
CA ARG A 308 -14.33 4.59 8.87
C ARG A 308 -13.29 5.20 7.94
N ILE A 309 -12.64 4.35 7.16
CA ILE A 309 -11.65 4.76 6.15
C ILE A 309 -12.12 4.28 4.78
N ILE A 310 -12.17 5.19 3.81
CA ILE A 310 -12.36 4.82 2.41
C ILE A 310 -10.97 4.62 1.80
N SER A 311 -10.60 3.37 1.48
CA SER A 311 -9.28 3.07 0.93
C SER A 311 -9.00 3.87 -0.36
N PRO A 312 -7.94 4.69 -0.43
CA PRO A 312 -7.61 5.47 -1.64
C PRO A 312 -7.35 4.64 -2.89
N ILE A 313 -6.91 3.40 -2.68
CA ILE A 313 -6.44 2.55 -3.77
C ILE A 313 -7.58 1.71 -4.32
N SER A 314 -8.38 1.09 -3.43
CA SER A 314 -9.44 0.16 -3.84
C SER A 314 -10.85 0.75 -3.78
N GLY A 315 -11.04 1.90 -3.12
CA GLY A 315 -12.37 2.46 -2.83
C GLY A 315 -13.17 1.65 -1.81
N VAL A 316 -12.56 0.63 -1.20
CA VAL A 316 -13.21 -0.20 -0.18
C VAL A 316 -13.39 0.60 1.11
N VAL A 317 -14.58 0.55 1.67
CA VAL A 317 -14.87 1.07 3.02
C VAL A 317 -14.30 0.09 4.04
N ILE A 318 -13.48 0.60 4.94
CA ILE A 318 -12.86 -0.14 6.04
C ILE A 318 -13.42 0.46 7.31
N ASP A 319 -14.29 -0.30 7.98
CA ASP A 319 -14.78 0.03 9.32
C ASP A 319 -13.97 -0.79 10.34
N PHE A 320 -13.33 -0.12 11.29
CA PHE A 320 -12.57 -0.75 12.36
C PHE A 320 -12.58 0.13 13.62
N LEU A 321 -12.62 -0.49 14.80
CA LEU A 321 -12.73 0.25 16.06
C LEU A 321 -11.36 0.67 16.62
N GLY A 322 -10.36 -0.17 16.45
CA GLY A 322 -9.04 0.00 17.07
C GLY A 322 -8.20 -1.27 17.01
N GLU A 323 -6.99 -1.20 17.56
CA GLU A 323 -6.08 -2.32 17.72
C GLU A 323 -6.17 -2.83 19.16
N ILE A 324 -6.49 -4.10 19.35
CA ILE A 324 -6.68 -4.68 20.68
C ILE A 324 -5.77 -5.91 20.82
N TYR A 325 -4.88 -5.88 21.80
CA TYR A 325 -4.02 -6.98 22.20
C TYR A 325 -4.04 -7.16 23.71
N VAL A 326 -4.83 -8.12 24.20
CA VAL A 326 -5.04 -8.37 25.64
C VAL A 326 -5.50 -7.08 26.32
N ASP A 327 -4.73 -6.54 27.27
CA ASP A 327 -5.05 -5.34 28.03
C ASP A 327 -4.65 -4.05 27.29
N ASP A 328 -3.78 -4.17 26.26
CA ASP A 328 -3.34 -3.04 25.45
C ASP A 328 -4.36 -2.81 24.33
N THR A 329 -5.10 -1.71 24.44
CA THR A 329 -6.10 -1.29 23.45
C THR A 329 -5.77 0.09 22.93
N ASP A 330 -5.69 0.24 21.61
CA ASP A 330 -5.54 1.52 20.93
C ASP A 330 -6.80 1.83 20.13
N LEU A 331 -7.48 2.91 20.52
CA LEU A 331 -8.70 3.35 19.87
C LEU A 331 -8.35 4.38 18.80
N ILE A 332 -8.80 4.13 17.58
CA ILE A 332 -8.53 5.02 16.46
C ILE A 332 -9.84 5.67 16.06
N VAL A 333 -9.83 6.99 15.87
CA VAL A 333 -11.00 7.76 15.43
C VAL A 333 -10.68 8.50 14.15
N THR A 334 -11.34 8.10 13.06
CA THR A 334 -11.33 8.80 11.78
C THR A 334 -12.62 8.52 11.03
N HIS A 335 -13.23 9.52 10.39
CA HIS A 335 -14.46 9.32 9.63
C HIS A 335 -14.54 10.35 8.49
N PRO A 336 -15.07 9.98 7.30
CA PRO A 336 -15.14 10.90 6.15
C PRO A 336 -15.92 12.19 6.43
N ASP A 337 -16.91 12.11 7.33
CA ASP A 337 -17.74 13.24 7.75
C ASP A 337 -17.08 14.13 8.82
N LEU A 338 -15.86 13.79 9.28
CA LEU A 338 -15.09 14.56 10.24
C LEU A 338 -14.02 15.36 9.49
N ASP A 339 -14.38 16.59 9.14
CA ASP A 339 -13.68 17.47 8.21
C ASP A 339 -12.83 18.56 8.89
N ASN A 340 -12.86 18.65 10.23
CA ASN A 340 -12.01 19.55 10.99
C ASN A 340 -11.47 18.92 12.30
N PRO A 341 -10.29 19.34 12.80
CA PRO A 341 -9.66 18.74 13.98
C PRO A 341 -10.51 18.78 15.26
N THR A 342 -11.34 19.81 15.43
CA THR A 342 -12.20 19.96 16.61
C THR A 342 -13.29 18.90 16.65
N ALA A 343 -13.97 18.67 15.52
CA ALA A 343 -15.00 17.63 15.40
C ALA A 343 -14.42 16.23 15.66
N VAL A 344 -13.18 15.99 15.23
CA VAL A 344 -12.54 14.69 15.46
C VAL A 344 -12.18 14.51 16.94
N LEU A 345 -11.68 15.55 17.60
CA LEU A 345 -11.40 15.55 19.04
C LEU A 345 -12.66 15.35 19.90
N GLU A 346 -13.79 15.95 19.54
CA GLU A 346 -15.08 15.74 20.21
C GLU A 346 -15.55 14.28 20.07
N ARG A 347 -15.35 13.69 18.88
CA ARG A 347 -15.64 12.28 18.64
C ARG A 347 -14.71 11.37 19.45
N LEU A 348 -13.43 11.72 19.55
CA LEU A 348 -12.45 10.99 20.37
C LEU A 348 -12.88 10.95 21.84
N HIS A 349 -13.28 12.10 22.38
CA HIS A 349 -13.79 12.21 23.75
C HIS A 349 -14.98 11.29 23.99
N SER A 350 -15.97 11.37 23.10
CA SER A 350 -17.20 10.59 23.22
C SER A 350 -16.93 9.09 23.09
N SER A 351 -15.98 8.70 22.23
CA SER A 351 -15.55 7.30 22.04
C SER A 351 -14.81 6.77 23.27
N ALA A 352 -13.89 7.56 23.83
CA ALA A 352 -13.15 7.22 25.05
C ALA A 352 -14.10 7.09 26.25
N GLU A 353 -15.10 7.97 26.36
CA GLU A 353 -16.10 7.92 27.42
C GLU A 353 -16.97 6.66 27.30
N ALA A 354 -17.47 6.35 26.09
CA ALA A 354 -18.26 5.15 25.84
C ALA A 354 -17.47 3.86 26.12
N TRP A 355 -16.22 3.78 25.64
CA TRP A 355 -15.34 2.64 25.88
C TRP A 355 -15.06 2.43 27.37
N THR A 356 -14.74 3.51 28.09
CA THR A 356 -14.45 3.43 29.52
C THR A 356 -15.69 3.01 30.32
N ALA A 357 -16.86 3.55 29.99
CA ALA A 357 -18.11 3.17 30.65
C ALA A 357 -18.44 1.68 30.42
N ALA A 358 -18.24 1.18 29.20
CA ALA A 358 -18.41 -0.23 28.87
C ALA A 358 -17.42 -1.10 29.66
N LEU A 359 -16.13 -0.73 29.68
CA LEU A 359 -15.09 -1.47 30.41
C LEU A 359 -15.36 -1.51 31.92
N ASN A 360 -15.79 -0.40 32.50
CA ASN A 360 -16.18 -0.33 33.92
C ASN A 360 -17.38 -1.25 34.22
N SER A 361 -18.34 -1.34 33.29
CA SER A 361 -19.51 -2.22 33.44
C SER A 361 -19.17 -3.71 33.41
N THR A 362 -18.07 -4.08 32.75
CA THR A 362 -17.56 -5.47 32.70
C THR A 362 -16.58 -5.79 33.83
N GLY A 363 -16.40 -4.88 34.80
CA GLY A 363 -15.47 -5.04 35.92
C GLY A 363 -14.00 -4.72 35.58
N GLY A 364 -13.73 -4.19 34.39
CA GLY A 364 -12.43 -3.67 34.00
C GLY A 364 -12.27 -2.21 34.40
N ALA A 365 -11.05 -1.67 34.26
CA ALA A 365 -10.78 -0.25 34.51
C ALA A 365 -9.63 0.23 33.63
N ILE A 366 -9.74 1.44 33.08
CA ILE A 366 -8.62 2.08 32.39
C ILE A 366 -7.66 2.62 33.44
N ASN A 367 -6.36 2.40 33.24
CA ASN A 367 -5.30 3.05 34.00
C ASN A 367 -4.97 4.42 33.34
N PRO A 368 -5.30 5.56 33.95
CA PRO A 368 -5.08 6.88 33.36
C PRO A 368 -3.60 7.21 33.17
N ASP A 369 -2.73 6.76 34.10
CA ASP A 369 -1.28 7.02 34.05
C ASP A 369 -0.59 6.30 32.88
N LYS A 370 -1.21 5.23 32.37
CA LYS A 370 -0.75 4.46 31.21
C LYS A 370 -1.52 4.77 29.93
N SER A 371 -2.42 5.75 29.98
CA SER A 371 -3.29 6.10 28.86
C SER A 371 -3.00 7.50 28.38
N ARG A 372 -3.11 7.68 27.07
CA ARG A 372 -2.84 8.95 26.41
C ARG A 372 -3.61 9.10 25.12
N TRP A 373 -3.73 10.34 24.69
CA TRP A 373 -4.36 10.68 23.43
C TRP A 373 -3.50 11.61 22.60
N ILE A 374 -3.61 11.48 21.29
CA ILE A 374 -2.84 12.23 20.30
C ILE A 374 -3.76 12.58 19.13
N LEU A 375 -3.73 13.85 18.72
CA LEU A 375 -4.41 14.36 17.53
C LEU A 375 -3.40 14.57 16.40
N ALA A 376 -3.45 13.71 15.39
CA ALA A 376 -2.69 13.85 14.16
C ALA A 376 -3.48 14.65 13.11
N SER A 377 -3.48 15.97 13.30
CA SER A 377 -3.96 16.92 12.29
C SER A 377 -2.87 17.18 11.23
N TYR A 378 -3.26 17.60 10.02
CA TYR A 378 -2.30 17.95 8.98
C TYR A 378 -2.66 19.26 8.29
N GLU A 379 -1.63 20.00 7.90
CA GLU A 379 -1.71 21.27 7.20
C GLU A 379 -0.94 21.19 5.87
N TRP A 380 -1.51 21.77 4.82
CA TRP A 380 -0.85 21.86 3.52
C TRP A 380 -0.14 23.20 3.38
N VAL A 381 1.19 23.18 3.46
CA VAL A 381 2.01 24.39 3.39
C VAL A 381 3.01 24.26 2.24
N ASN A 382 2.94 25.18 1.27
CA ASN A 382 3.90 25.26 0.15
C ASN A 382 4.09 23.94 -0.65
N GLY A 383 3.04 23.14 -0.81
CA GLY A 383 3.11 21.90 -1.59
C GLY A 383 3.56 20.67 -0.80
N ILE A 384 3.70 20.79 0.53
CA ILE A 384 4.13 19.72 1.43
C ILE A 384 3.13 19.61 2.59
N TRP A 385 2.80 18.38 2.97
CA TRP A 385 2.00 18.12 4.18
C TRP A 385 2.86 18.23 5.43
N HIS A 386 2.39 18.99 6.41
CA HIS A 386 2.96 19.09 7.74
C HIS A 386 1.94 18.60 8.76
N TYR A 387 2.40 18.07 9.90
CA TYR A 387 1.49 17.87 11.03
C TYR A 387 1.08 19.22 11.60
N GLY A 388 -0.23 19.41 11.81
CA GLY A 388 -0.77 20.60 12.44
C GLY A 388 -0.52 20.58 13.95
N GLN A 389 -0.52 21.76 14.57
CA GLN A 389 -0.27 21.88 15.99
C GLN A 389 -1.42 21.27 16.81
N GLN A 390 -1.10 20.39 17.76
CA GLN A 390 -2.09 19.81 18.65
C GLN A 390 -2.71 20.90 19.56
N PRO A 391 -4.05 20.98 19.67
CA PRO A 391 -4.71 21.95 20.52
C PRO A 391 -4.46 21.66 22.00
N ALA A 392 -4.42 22.73 22.81
CA ALA A 392 -4.41 22.63 24.27
C ALA A 392 -5.80 22.23 24.77
N ALA A 393 -6.10 20.93 24.72
CA ALA A 393 -7.33 20.35 25.22
C ALA A 393 -7.06 19.42 26.42
N ALA A 394 -8.00 19.35 27.34
CA ALA A 394 -7.98 18.40 28.45
C ALA A 394 -9.01 17.31 28.19
N MET A 395 -8.66 16.05 28.46
CA MET A 395 -9.57 14.92 28.36
C MET A 395 -9.69 14.19 29.69
N THR A 396 -10.92 13.79 30.04
CA THR A 396 -11.19 13.01 31.26
C THR A 396 -12.06 11.81 30.97
N ILE A 397 -11.83 10.71 31.70
CA ILE A 397 -12.60 9.48 31.62
C ILE A 397 -13.20 9.09 32.98
N PRO A 398 -14.34 8.38 33.01
CA PRO A 398 -14.94 7.88 34.24
C PRO A 398 -14.17 6.69 34.83
N LEU A 399 -13.96 6.67 36.14
CA LEU A 399 -13.38 5.54 36.87
C LEU A 399 -14.48 4.66 37.50
N PRO A 400 -14.16 3.40 37.87
CA PRO A 400 -15.14 2.49 38.48
C PRO A 400 -15.75 2.99 39.80
N ASP A 401 -15.07 3.88 40.51
CA ASP A 401 -15.54 4.50 41.75
C ASP A 401 -16.50 5.68 41.52
N GLY A 402 -16.82 5.99 40.25
CA GLY A 402 -17.66 7.11 39.85
C GLY A 402 -16.93 8.45 39.75
N SER A 403 -15.65 8.52 40.09
CA SER A 403 -14.82 9.70 39.89
C SER A 403 -14.36 9.84 38.43
N ARG A 404 -13.74 10.96 38.06
CA ARG A 404 -13.16 11.17 36.73
C ARG A 404 -11.66 11.44 36.84
N ALA A 405 -10.89 10.83 35.94
CA ALA A 405 -9.44 11.03 35.88
C ALA A 405 -9.03 11.70 34.57
N PRO A 406 -8.05 12.63 34.59
CA PRO A 406 -7.50 13.22 33.38
C PRO A 406 -6.62 12.20 32.63
N ILE A 407 -6.63 12.28 31.30
CA ILE A 407 -5.73 11.54 30.41
C ILE A 407 -4.69 12.51 29.85
N SER A 408 -3.42 12.11 29.93
CA SER A 408 -2.31 12.86 29.37
C SER A 408 -2.38 12.95 27.84
N ASN A 409 -1.89 14.04 27.26
CA ASN A 409 -1.79 14.17 25.80
C ASN A 409 -0.33 13.98 25.34
N GLY A 410 -0.15 13.43 24.13
CA GLY A 410 1.15 13.29 23.48
C GLY A 410 1.23 14.09 22.18
N ASP A 411 2.43 14.42 21.72
CA ASP A 411 2.66 14.99 20.38
C ASP A 411 2.82 13.87 19.34
N VAL A 412 2.52 14.12 18.06
CA VAL A 412 2.73 13.16 16.97
C VAL A 412 4.18 12.69 16.84
N THR A 413 5.14 13.50 17.29
CA THR A 413 6.58 13.19 17.35
C THR A 413 6.99 12.39 18.59
N THR A 414 6.08 12.22 19.55
CA THR A 414 6.36 11.50 20.79
C THR A 414 6.43 10.01 20.50
N ALA A 415 7.63 9.44 20.57
CA ALA A 415 7.80 8.01 20.39
C ALA A 415 7.48 7.21 21.66
N GLU A 416 6.68 6.15 21.45
CA GLU A 416 5.90 5.39 22.41
C GLU A 416 6.33 3.93 22.41
N LYS A 417 6.56 3.34 23.58
CA LYS A 417 6.91 1.92 23.65
C LYS A 417 5.66 1.07 23.80
N SER A 418 5.28 0.35 22.75
CA SER A 418 4.21 -0.65 22.77
C SER A 418 4.75 -2.01 22.34
N LEU A 419 4.42 -3.06 23.08
CA LEU A 419 4.87 -4.44 22.83
C LEU A 419 6.40 -4.58 22.59
N GLY A 420 7.20 -3.72 23.23
CA GLY A 420 8.66 -3.71 23.10
C GLY A 420 9.21 -2.91 21.92
N VAL A 421 8.36 -2.40 21.03
CA VAL A 421 8.73 -1.53 19.89
C VAL A 421 8.48 -0.07 20.27
N TRP A 422 9.38 0.83 19.85
CA TRP A 422 9.18 2.26 20.03
C TRP A 422 8.65 2.79 18.71
N SER A 423 7.55 3.54 18.72
CA SER A 423 6.96 4.11 17.50
C SER A 423 6.38 5.49 17.79
N GLY A 424 6.57 6.44 16.88
CA GLY A 424 5.88 7.73 16.85
C GLY A 424 4.86 7.77 15.71
N ILE A 425 3.83 8.59 15.83
CA ILE A 425 2.79 8.74 14.79
C ILE A 425 3.36 9.41 13.52
N ASP A 426 4.46 10.17 13.67
CA ASP A 426 5.23 10.74 12.57
C ASP A 426 6.04 9.69 11.77
N GLY A 427 6.03 8.43 12.18
CA GLY A 427 6.79 7.34 11.56
C GLY A 427 8.30 7.42 11.80
N ASN A 428 8.75 8.19 12.78
CA ASN A 428 10.15 8.33 13.12
C ASN A 428 10.64 7.18 14.02
N ASP A 429 11.36 6.24 13.43
CA ASP A 429 11.90 5.07 14.14
C ASP A 429 13.20 5.35 14.90
N SER A 430 13.70 6.60 14.94
CA SER A 430 15.01 6.92 15.52
C SER A 430 15.15 6.46 16.97
N LYS A 431 14.11 6.67 17.80
CA LYS A 431 14.11 6.22 19.20
C LYS A 431 14.14 4.70 19.32
N HIS A 432 13.49 3.98 18.40
CA HIS A 432 13.56 2.52 18.37
C HIS A 432 14.96 2.04 18.03
N ILE A 433 15.57 2.63 17.02
CA ILE A 433 16.93 2.31 16.61
C ILE A 433 17.88 2.61 17.77
N GLU A 434 17.77 3.77 18.39
CA GLU A 434 18.63 4.18 19.50
C GLU A 434 18.55 3.19 20.68
N GLU A 435 17.35 2.94 21.19
CA GLU A 435 17.14 2.16 22.42
C GLU A 435 17.30 0.65 22.19
N ASN A 436 16.70 0.12 21.13
CA ASN A 436 16.58 -1.31 20.95
C ASN A 436 17.63 -1.91 20.00
N VAL A 437 18.22 -1.11 19.11
CA VAL A 437 19.23 -1.59 18.14
C VAL A 437 20.64 -1.19 18.57
N THR A 438 20.91 0.11 18.76
CA THR A 438 22.27 0.60 19.05
C THR A 438 22.61 0.58 20.53
N GLY A 439 21.68 0.92 21.42
CA GLY A 439 21.89 0.95 22.87
C GLY A 439 22.18 -0.44 23.48
N LYS A 440 21.65 -1.50 22.85
CA LYS A 440 21.99 -2.89 23.22
C LYS A 440 23.39 -3.31 22.77
N MET A 441 23.97 -2.69 21.73
CA MET A 441 25.34 -2.99 21.31
C MET A 441 26.39 -2.42 22.27
N THR A 442 26.10 -1.29 22.92
CA THR A 442 27.01 -0.68 23.90
C THR A 442 26.97 -1.34 25.28
N GLY A 443 25.87 -2.03 25.64
CA GLY A 443 25.71 -2.72 26.92
C GLY A 443 26.19 -4.18 26.96
N GLY A 444 26.61 -4.75 25.82
CA GLY A 444 26.97 -6.17 25.69
C GLY A 444 28.38 -6.56 26.16
N SER A 445 29.18 -5.64 26.70
CA SER A 445 30.57 -5.92 27.09
C SER A 445 30.77 -6.19 28.58
N THR A 446 29.71 -6.50 29.34
CA THR A 446 29.87 -6.97 30.72
C THR A 446 28.76 -7.94 31.11
N LYS A 447 28.91 -9.19 30.67
CA LYS A 447 28.54 -10.38 31.44
C LYS A 447 29.30 -11.59 30.91
#